data_AF-U7HE43-F1
#
_entry.id   AF-U7HE43-F1
#
_cell.length_a   1.000
_cell.length_b   1.000
_cell.length_c   1.000
_cell.angle_alpha   90.00
_cell.angle_beta   90.00
_cell.angle_gamma   90.00
#
_symmetry.space_group_name_H-M   'P 1'
#
loop_
_entity.id
_entity.type
_entity.pdbx_description
1 polymer ?
#
loop_
_entity_poly.entity_id
_entity_poly.type
_entity_poly.pdbx_seq_one_letter_code
_entity_poly.pdbx_strand_id
1 'polypeptide(L)'
;MLHVRVDDELKADAAEKLASFGLTVSDAVRILLTRVTKEGGLPVGLTADPEAHDAWFRDKVKEALADARPTVPHQQVMDEAQALIDRKRRRA
;
A
#
# COMPACT_ATOMS: atom_id res chain seq x y z
N MET A 1 -26.41 -11.09 7.20
CA MET A 1 -26.65 -9.75 6.64
C MET A 1 -25.90 -8.75 7.51
N LEU A 2 -25.00 -7.96 6.91
CA LEU A 2 -24.26 -6.91 7.61
C LEU A 2 -25.04 -5.60 7.42
N HIS A 3 -25.39 -4.92 8.52
CA HIS A 3 -26.02 -3.60 8.48
C HIS A 3 -24.97 -2.54 8.81
N VAL A 4 -24.66 -1.70 7.83
CA VAL A 4 -23.75 -0.56 7.98
C VAL A 4 -24.56 0.73 7.86
N ARG A 5 -24.35 1.65 8.80
CA ARG A 5 -24.95 3.00 8.72
C ARG A 5 -24.09 3.86 7.81
N VAL A 6 -24.71 4.41 6.78
CA VAL A 6 -24.10 5.31 5.81
C VAL A 6 -25.12 6.41 5.53
N ASP A 7 -24.65 7.64 5.37
CA ASP A 7 -25.49 8.73 4.89
C ASP A 7 -26.07 8.41 3.49
N ASP A 8 -27.30 8.86 3.23
CA ASP A 8 -28.01 8.52 1.99
C ASP A 8 -27.38 9.18 0.76
N GLU A 9 -26.85 10.41 0.87
CA GLU A 9 -26.13 11.07 -0.22
C GLU A 9 -24.82 10.35 -0.51
N LEU A 10 -24.06 10.03 0.55
CA LEU A 10 -22.81 9.27 0.41
C LEU A 10 -23.04 7.90 -0.24
N LYS A 11 -24.14 7.21 0.12
CA LYS A 11 -24.50 5.92 -0.47
C LYS A 11 -24.85 6.05 -1.95
N ALA A 12 -25.59 7.08 -2.33
CA ALA A 12 -25.95 7.35 -3.72
C ALA A 12 -24.70 7.64 -4.57
N ASP A 13 -23.86 8.56 -4.11
CA ASP A 13 -22.61 8.95 -4.78
C ASP A 13 -21.66 7.75 -4.96
N ALA A 14 -21.50 6.95 -3.90
CA ALA A 14 -20.66 5.76 -3.95
C ALA A 14 -21.22 4.72 -4.93
N ALA A 15 -22.54 4.53 -4.97
CA ALA A 15 -23.17 3.61 -5.90
C ALA A 15 -22.96 4.02 -7.36
N GLU A 16 -23.10 5.31 -7.67
CA GLU A 16 -22.86 5.86 -9.02
C GLU A 16 -21.40 5.65 -9.45
N LYS A 17 -20.44 6.04 -8.59
CA LYS A 17 -19.01 5.91 -8.89
C LYS A 17 -18.58 4.45 -9.02
N LEU A 18 -19.15 3.53 -8.24
CA LEU A 18 -18.83 2.10 -8.36
C LEU A 18 -19.45 1.48 -9.61
N ALA A 19 -20.64 1.95 -10.02
CA ALA A 19 -21.31 1.49 -11.23
C ALA A 19 -20.49 1.78 -12.50
N SER A 20 -19.72 2.87 -12.55
CA SER A 20 -18.81 3.13 -13.68
C SER A 20 -17.71 2.07 -13.83
N PHE A 21 -17.43 1.29 -12.78
CA PHE A 21 -16.53 0.14 -12.79
C PHE A 21 -17.26 -1.21 -12.84
N GLY A 22 -18.58 -1.22 -13.00
CA GLY A 22 -19.40 -2.43 -13.01
C GLY A 22 -19.53 -3.11 -11.64
N LEU A 23 -19.34 -2.36 -10.54
CA LEU A 23 -19.39 -2.88 -9.17
C LEU A 23 -20.59 -2.33 -8.41
N THR A 24 -21.13 -3.13 -7.51
CA THR A 24 -22.11 -2.66 -6.51
C THR A 24 -21.42 -2.26 -5.20
N VAL A 25 -22.12 -1.52 -4.34
CA VAL A 25 -21.65 -1.22 -2.97
C VAL A 25 -21.29 -2.52 -2.21
N SER A 26 -22.10 -3.57 -2.38
CA SER A 26 -21.84 -4.88 -1.77
C SER A 26 -20.54 -5.52 -2.24
N ASP A 27 -20.19 -5.35 -3.53
CA ASP A 27 -18.93 -5.87 -4.07
C ASP A 27 -17.72 -5.13 -3.50
N ALA A 28 -17.81 -3.80 -3.41
CA ALA A 28 -16.77 -2.98 -2.78
C ALA A 28 -16.55 -3.36 -1.31
N VAL A 29 -17.63 -3.53 -0.53
CA VAL A 29 -17.54 -3.97 0.87
C VAL A 29 -16.93 -5.37 0.98
N ARG A 30 -17.32 -6.32 0.11
CA ARG A 30 -16.75 -7.67 0.10
C ARG A 30 -15.25 -7.65 -0.21
N ILE A 31 -14.82 -6.85 -1.18
CA ILE A 31 -13.40 -6.68 -1.52
C ILE A 31 -12.63 -6.11 -0.34
N LEU A 32 -13.13 -5.04 0.30
CA LEU A 32 -12.49 -4.42 1.46
C LEU A 32 -12.28 -5.40 2.60
N LEU A 33 -13.34 -6.11 3.03
CA LEU A 33 -13.26 -7.07 4.13
C LEU A 33 -12.35 -8.26 3.80
N THR A 34 -12.31 -8.67 2.53
CA THR A 34 -11.39 -9.74 2.07
C THR A 34 -9.94 -9.29 2.17
N ARG A 35 -9.63 -8.03 1.81
CA ARG A 35 -8.27 -7.49 1.96
C ARG A 35 -7.87 -7.37 3.42
N VAL A 36 -8.76 -6.85 4.27
CA VAL A 36 -8.49 -6.72 5.71
C VAL A 36 -8.14 -8.07 6.34
N THR A 37 -8.88 -9.12 6.00
CA THR A 37 -8.63 -10.47 6.52
C THR A 37 -7.38 -11.11 5.97
N LYS A 38 -7.04 -10.90 4.69
CA LYS A 38 -5.84 -11.46 4.06
C LYS A 38 -4.55 -10.73 4.43
N GLU A 39 -4.61 -9.42 4.55
CA GLU A 39 -3.45 -8.55 4.77
C GLU A 39 -3.20 -8.29 6.27
N GLY A 40 -4.18 -8.61 7.13
CA GLY A 40 -4.06 -8.41 8.58
C GLY A 40 -4.12 -6.93 9.01
N GLY A 41 -4.59 -6.04 8.13
CA GLY A 41 -4.63 -4.60 8.35
C GLY A 41 -5.52 -3.88 7.33
N LEU A 42 -5.68 -2.57 7.48
CA LEU A 42 -6.43 -1.77 6.50
C LEU A 42 -5.65 -1.71 5.16
N PRO A 43 -6.34 -1.76 4.01
CA PRO A 43 -5.67 -1.69 2.72
C PRO A 43 -4.84 -0.41 2.57
N VAL A 44 -3.69 -0.54 1.89
CA VAL A 44 -2.82 0.59 1.57
C VAL A 44 -3.61 1.68 0.82
N GLY A 45 -3.44 2.93 1.25
CA GLY A 45 -4.15 4.10 0.70
C GLY A 45 -5.45 4.48 1.43
N LEU A 46 -5.93 3.67 2.38
CA LEU A 46 -7.04 4.07 3.27
C LEU A 46 -6.57 4.78 4.55
N THR A 47 -5.32 4.56 4.97
CA THR A 47 -4.76 5.10 6.22
C THR A 47 -3.49 5.92 6.03
N ALA A 48 -2.83 5.78 4.89
CA ALA A 48 -1.68 6.60 4.55
C ALA A 48 -2.22 7.96 4.08
N ASP A 49 -1.91 9.02 4.83
CA ASP A 49 -2.11 10.39 4.35
C ASP A 49 -1.28 10.56 3.06
N PRO A 50 -1.92 10.78 1.90
CA PRO A 50 -1.21 10.93 0.64
C PRO A 50 -0.21 12.08 0.69
N GLU A 51 -0.50 13.16 1.42
CA GLU A 51 0.41 14.30 1.57
C GLU A 51 1.64 13.93 2.39
N ALA A 52 1.44 13.20 3.50
CA ALA A 52 2.55 12.70 4.32
C ALA A 52 3.44 11.71 3.53
N HIS A 53 2.84 10.83 2.74
CA HIS A 53 3.58 9.92 1.86
C HIS A 53 4.41 10.68 0.83
N ASP A 54 3.80 11.65 0.15
CA ASP A 54 4.48 12.46 -0.87
C ASP A 54 5.60 13.31 -0.27
N ALA A 55 5.40 13.87 0.92
CA ALA A 55 6.43 14.60 1.65
C ALA A 55 7.62 13.70 1.99
N TRP A 56 7.37 12.51 2.56
CA TRP A 56 8.41 11.53 2.85
C TRP A 56 9.15 11.08 1.58
N PHE A 57 8.43 10.78 0.50
CA PHE A 57 9.03 10.33 -0.75
C PHE A 57 9.95 11.39 -1.35
N ARG A 58 9.48 12.65 -1.39
CA ARG A 58 10.30 13.78 -1.87
C ARG A 58 11.55 13.99 -1.04
N ASP A 59 11.47 13.83 0.28
CA ASP A 59 12.62 13.93 1.16
C ASP A 59 13.65 12.83 0.87
N LYS A 60 13.19 11.57 0.70
CA LYS A 60 14.07 10.45 0.30
C LYS A 60 14.71 10.62 -1.07
N VAL A 61 13.99 11.20 -2.03
CA VAL A 61 14.57 11.53 -3.34
C VAL A 61 15.66 12.60 -3.20
N LYS A 62 15.43 13.65 -2.40
CA LYS A 62 16.45 14.68 -2.15
C LYS A 62 17.67 14.12 -1.44
N GLU A 63 17.48 13.26 -0.44
CA GLU A 63 18.56 12.56 0.26
C GLU A 63 19.40 11.73 -0.73
N ALA A 64 18.76 10.95 -1.61
CA ALA A 64 19.45 10.15 -2.61
C ALA A 64 20.19 10.99 -3.66
N LEU A 65 19.62 12.13 -4.08
CA LEU A 65 20.29 13.05 -5.01
C LEU A 65 21.48 13.78 -4.39
N ALA A 66 21.45 14.01 -3.08
CA ALA A 66 22.55 14.64 -2.33
C ALA A 66 23.66 13.64 -1.95
N ASP A 67 23.41 12.34 -2.11
CA ASP A 67 24.38 11.29 -1.78
C ASP A 67 25.54 11.27 -2.76
N ALA A 68 26.74 11.59 -2.27
CA ALA A 68 27.96 11.62 -3.07
C ALA A 68 28.67 10.25 -3.16
N ARG A 69 28.11 9.19 -2.56
CA ARG A 69 28.71 7.85 -2.62
C ARG A 69 28.72 7.33 -4.07
N PRO A 70 29.75 6.55 -4.45
CA PRO A 70 29.79 5.95 -5.78
C PRO A 70 28.64 4.96 -5.97
N THR A 71 28.21 4.82 -7.22
CA THR A 71 27.20 3.83 -7.58
C THR A 71 27.72 2.42 -7.33
N VAL A 72 26.84 1.55 -6.83
CA VAL A 72 27.16 0.14 -6.61
C VAL A 72 26.63 -0.68 -7.79
N PRO A 73 27.44 -1.55 -8.40
CA PRO A 73 26.98 -2.45 -9.46
C PRO A 73 25.84 -3.34 -8.98
N HIS A 74 24.83 -3.55 -9.83
CA HIS A 74 23.65 -4.37 -9.49
C HIS A 74 24.03 -5.75 -8.93
N GLN A 75 25.00 -6.44 -9.53
CA GLN A 75 25.43 -7.77 -9.08
C GLN A 75 25.90 -7.75 -7.63
N GLN A 76 26.72 -6.76 -7.26
CA GLN A 76 27.23 -6.63 -5.90
C GLN A 76 26.08 -6.40 -4.90
N VAL A 77 25.11 -5.55 -5.23
CA VAL A 77 23.91 -5.33 -4.39
C VAL A 77 23.14 -6.63 -4.16
N MET A 78 22.96 -7.43 -5.21
CA MET A 78 22.25 -8.71 -5.13
C MET A 78 22.99 -9.74 -4.28
N ASP A 79 24.32 -9.83 -4.42
CA ASP A 79 25.16 -10.72 -3.64
C ASP A 79 25.11 -10.38 -2.14
N GLU A 80 25.21 -9.08 -1.79
CA GLU A 80 25.10 -8.59 -0.42
C GLU A 80 23.71 -8.85 0.19
N ALA A 81 22.64 -8.64 -0.58
CA ALA A 81 21.26 -8.92 -0.16
C ALA A 81 21.06 -10.42 0.11
N GLN A 82 21.55 -11.29 -0.77
CA GLN A 82 21.44 -12.74 -0.62
C GLN A 82 22.17 -13.22 0.64
N ALA A 83 23.38 -12.73 0.90
CA ALA A 83 24.13 -13.05 2.10
C ALA A 83 23.40 -12.62 3.39
N LEU A 84 22.66 -11.50 3.37
CA LEU A 84 21.83 -11.07 4.49
C LEU A 84 20.65 -12.02 4.73
N ILE A 85 19.96 -12.44 3.66
CA ILE A 85 18.83 -13.38 3.74
C ILE A 85 19.28 -14.72 4.32
N ASP A 86 20.38 -15.30 3.81
CA ASP A 86 20.89 -16.59 4.28
C ASP A 86 21.34 -16.55 5.73
N ARG A 87 21.87 -15.41 6.18
CA ARG A 87 22.21 -15.19 7.59
C ARG A 87 20.97 -15.18 8.48
N LYS A 88 19.88 -14.54 8.06
CA LYS A 88 18.63 -14.53 8.83
C LYS A 88 17.97 -15.91 8.86
N ARG A 89 17.99 -16.66 7.75
CA ARG A 89 17.47 -18.03 7.68
C ARG A 89 18.22 -19.00 8.61
N ARG A 90 19.55 -18.88 8.72
CA ARG A 90 20.36 -19.70 9.63
C ARG A 90 20.17 -19.38 11.12
N ARG A 91 19.52 -18.26 11.46
CA ARG A 91 19.24 -17.84 12.84
C ARG A 91 17.82 -18.19 13.30
N ALA A 92 16.96 -18.63 12.38
CA ALA A 92 15.61 -19.12 12.66
C ALA A 92 15.65 -20.64 12.83
#